data_AF-A0A418W0F1-F1
#
_entry.id   AF-A0A418W0F1-F1
#
_cell.length_a   1.000
_cell.length_b   1.000
_cell.length_c   1.000
_cell.angle_alpha   90.00
_cell.angle_beta   90.00
_cell.angle_gamma   90.00
#
_symmetry.space_group_name_H-M   'P 1'
#
loop_
_entity.id
_entity.type
_entity.pdbx_description
1 polymer ?
#
loop_
_entity_poly.entity_id
_entity_poly.type
_entity_poly.pdbx_seq_one_letter_code
_entity_poly.pdbx_strand_id
1 'polypeptide(L)'
;MTLPPAALPPLRPGAVVHGPGSAGVDTLLDGFAAELKSRGFRVGGLVQRNHGAIDDCAEVMELVDVATGHAFDITQRLGRASQSCRVDPTGVADASQAVRRAVAERVDLLVVNKFAGLEAQGDGLADELLSGIAEGIPVLTSVGSRFLNEWQGFTGGFTDLLTPTEDALWRWWGPQRLYDDLLNGVADADVRKVVIGAKWVLVETAEGLGVAARQSADTSAEDAMRWAGRGLRDLATLAARSWDPLDIAVGVAALNAHYNRPDLTGAPGNGLDLFAAVEGRVVVIGGFPQIAQRLPRAHIIDMNPRAGEHPEPACDWLLPGADAVAVTASAFANRTLPRLLRLAVGARVAMIGPGTPLTPRLFRYGVESLAGFVAEDRAAVARVIANGGGSRDFHPHGRMVTLHRPPISQP
;
A
#
# COMPACT_ATOMS: atom_id res chain seq x y z
N MET A 1 10.63 15.45 27.64
CA MET A 1 9.60 14.56 27.10
C MET A 1 9.86 14.41 25.60
N THR A 2 10.12 13.19 25.13
CA THR A 2 10.20 12.90 23.70
C THR A 2 8.78 12.96 23.13
N LEU A 3 8.55 13.75 22.09
CA LEU A 3 7.27 13.77 21.38
C LEU A 3 6.97 12.37 20.83
N PRO A 4 5.69 11.93 20.84
CA PRO A 4 5.32 10.67 20.20
C PRO A 4 5.70 10.72 18.71
N PRO A 5 6.11 9.60 18.11
CA PRO A 5 6.43 9.53 16.69
C PRO A 5 5.20 9.92 15.85
N ALA A 6 5.45 10.56 14.70
CA ALA A 6 4.38 10.92 13.77
C ALA A 6 3.62 9.65 13.30
N ALA A 7 2.30 9.65 13.47
CA ALA A 7 1.43 8.59 12.98
C ALA A 7 1.02 8.84 11.52
N LEU A 8 0.56 7.78 10.84
CA LEU A 8 -0.07 7.91 9.53
C LEU A 8 -1.32 8.81 9.65
N PRO A 9 -1.63 9.62 8.63
CA PRO A 9 -2.89 10.35 8.59
C PRO A 9 -4.07 9.37 8.72
N PRO A 10 -5.05 9.64 9.59
CA PRO A 10 -6.23 8.79 9.71
C PRO A 10 -6.98 8.77 8.38
N LEU A 11 -7.51 7.61 8.01
CA LEU A 11 -8.41 7.52 6.87
C LEU A 11 -9.80 7.96 7.31
N ARG A 12 -10.48 8.71 6.44
CA ARG A 12 -11.90 8.91 6.59
C ARG A 12 -12.62 7.57 6.42
N PRO A 13 -13.73 7.33 7.13
CA PRO A 13 -14.60 6.19 6.91
C PRO A 13 -14.90 6.03 5.41
N GLY A 14 -14.56 4.87 4.86
CA GLY A 14 -14.86 4.51 3.48
C GLY A 14 -16.26 3.92 3.39
N ALA A 15 -17.11 4.48 2.51
CA ALA A 15 -18.46 4.00 2.28
C ALA A 15 -18.64 3.60 0.82
N VAL A 16 -18.74 2.29 0.56
CA VAL A 16 -19.01 1.78 -0.78
C VAL A 16 -20.49 2.00 -1.10
N VAL A 17 -20.76 2.92 -2.02
CA VAL A 17 -22.13 3.28 -2.40
C VAL A 17 -22.64 2.33 -3.47
N HIS A 18 -23.85 1.79 -3.28
CA HIS A 18 -24.42 0.84 -4.22
C HIS A 18 -25.93 1.01 -4.43
N GLY A 19 -26.40 0.59 -5.62
CA GLY A 19 -27.81 0.54 -5.96
C GLY A 19 -28.54 -0.68 -5.35
N PRO A 20 -29.76 -0.98 -5.80
CA PRO A 20 -30.47 -2.21 -5.42
C PRO A 20 -29.65 -3.46 -5.76
N GLY A 21 -29.61 -4.43 -4.85
CA GLY A 21 -28.75 -5.62 -4.93
C GLY A 21 -27.36 -5.40 -4.32
N SER A 22 -27.07 -6.08 -3.20
CA SER A 22 -25.79 -5.92 -2.48
C SER A 22 -24.78 -7.04 -2.71
N ALA A 23 -25.15 -8.15 -3.36
CA ALA A 23 -24.31 -9.34 -3.46
C ALA A 23 -22.91 -9.08 -4.05
N GLY A 24 -22.82 -8.20 -5.06
CA GLY A 24 -21.54 -7.79 -5.63
C GLY A 24 -20.67 -6.99 -4.67
N VAL A 25 -21.28 -6.16 -3.82
CA VAL A 25 -20.57 -5.35 -2.82
C VAL A 25 -20.14 -6.19 -1.62
N ASP A 26 -21.00 -7.11 -1.20
CA ASP A 26 -20.70 -8.07 -0.12
C ASP A 26 -19.45 -8.89 -0.47
N THR A 27 -19.40 -9.42 -1.71
CA THR A 27 -18.24 -10.15 -2.24
C THR A 27 -17.00 -9.25 -2.37
N LEU A 28 -17.17 -8.00 -2.81
CA LEU A 28 -16.08 -7.05 -2.95
C LEU A 28 -15.41 -6.71 -1.61
N LEU A 29 -16.20 -6.47 -0.56
CA LEU A 29 -15.68 -6.15 0.78
C LEU A 29 -15.01 -7.36 1.43
N ASP A 30 -15.59 -8.56 1.28
CA ASP A 30 -14.98 -9.81 1.75
C ASP A 30 -13.63 -10.06 1.04
N GLY A 31 -13.60 -9.94 -0.29
CA GLY A 31 -12.38 -10.09 -1.09
C GLY A 31 -11.28 -9.10 -0.71
N PHE A 32 -11.63 -7.84 -0.48
CA PHE A 32 -10.67 -6.81 -0.05
C PHE A 32 -10.13 -7.08 1.36
N ALA A 33 -10.99 -7.47 2.31
CA ALA A 33 -10.57 -7.85 3.67
C ALA A 33 -9.63 -9.06 3.63
N ALA A 34 -9.95 -10.08 2.83
CA ALA A 34 -9.12 -11.26 2.64
C ALA A 34 -7.75 -10.91 2.00
N GLU A 35 -7.72 -10.04 1.00
CA GLU A 35 -6.45 -9.62 0.38
C GLU A 35 -5.55 -8.90 1.40
N LEU A 36 -6.09 -7.95 2.17
CA LEU A 36 -5.30 -7.25 3.20
C LEU A 36 -4.78 -8.20 4.29
N LYS A 37 -5.60 -9.16 4.73
CA LYS A 37 -5.14 -10.23 5.65
C LYS A 37 -4.00 -11.05 5.05
N SER A 38 -4.11 -11.46 3.78
CA SER A 38 -3.06 -12.23 3.10
C SER A 38 -1.74 -11.46 2.98
N ARG A 39 -1.82 -10.12 2.97
CA ARG A 39 -0.66 -9.22 2.98
C ARG A 39 -0.07 -8.99 4.37
N GLY A 40 -0.70 -9.50 5.43
CA GLY A 40 -0.24 -9.42 6.80
C GLY A 40 -0.81 -8.25 7.61
N PHE A 41 -1.80 -7.53 7.08
CA PHE A 41 -2.54 -6.54 7.85
C PHE A 41 -3.51 -7.22 8.82
N ARG A 42 -3.69 -6.63 10.00
CA ARG A 42 -4.72 -7.03 10.97
C ARG A 42 -6.05 -6.45 10.51
N VAL A 43 -6.96 -7.30 10.06
CA VAL A 43 -8.31 -6.90 9.64
C VAL A 43 -9.31 -7.57 10.56
N GLY A 44 -10.28 -6.81 11.07
CA GLY A 44 -11.33 -7.30 11.95
C GLY A 44 -12.70 -6.71 11.63
N GLY A 45 -13.70 -7.13 12.40
CA GLY A 45 -15.10 -6.75 12.22
C GLY A 45 -15.91 -7.82 11.48
N LEU A 46 -16.91 -7.39 10.71
CA LEU A 46 -17.94 -8.25 10.13
C LEU A 46 -18.11 -7.99 8.64
N VAL A 47 -18.16 -9.06 7.85
CA VAL A 47 -18.61 -9.04 6.46
C VAL A 47 -19.94 -9.79 6.34
N GLN A 48 -20.88 -9.27 5.55
CA GLN A 48 -22.16 -9.93 5.29
C GLN A 48 -22.01 -10.94 4.15
N ARG A 49 -22.58 -12.14 4.32
CA ARG A 49 -22.74 -13.15 3.25
C ARG A 49 -24.21 -13.50 3.10
N ASN A 50 -24.69 -13.43 1.86
CA ASN A 50 -26.09 -13.66 1.54
C ASN A 50 -26.21 -14.92 0.67
N HIS A 51 -27.07 -15.86 1.06
CA HIS A 51 -27.32 -17.11 0.34
C HIS A 51 -28.79 -17.16 -0.14
N GLY A 52 -29.03 -17.66 -1.36
CA GLY A 52 -30.36 -17.79 -1.97
C GLY A 52 -30.54 -16.98 -3.27
N ALA A 53 -31.70 -17.15 -3.93
CA ALA A 53 -31.94 -16.61 -5.28
C ALA A 53 -31.99 -15.07 -5.33
N ILE A 54 -31.43 -14.54 -6.41
CA ILE A 54 -31.00 -13.15 -6.66
C ILE A 54 -32.17 -12.15 -6.87
N ASP A 55 -33.42 -12.61 -6.92
CA ASP A 55 -34.52 -11.80 -7.45
C ASP A 55 -35.51 -11.16 -6.45
N ASP A 56 -35.48 -11.41 -5.13
CA ASP A 56 -36.24 -10.49 -4.22
C ASP A 56 -35.98 -10.53 -2.69
N CYS A 57 -35.10 -11.37 -2.17
CA CYS A 57 -34.55 -11.30 -0.80
C CYS A 57 -33.71 -12.56 -0.58
N ALA A 58 -32.52 -12.43 0.00
CA ALA A 58 -31.73 -13.59 0.41
C ALA A 58 -32.56 -14.51 1.33
N GLU A 59 -32.45 -15.82 1.11
CA GLU A 59 -33.11 -16.83 1.94
C GLU A 59 -32.42 -16.95 3.30
N VAL A 60 -31.11 -16.70 3.33
CA VAL A 60 -30.28 -16.66 4.54
C VAL A 60 -29.29 -15.50 4.44
N MET A 61 -29.20 -14.72 5.52
CA MET A 61 -28.26 -13.63 5.71
C MET A 61 -27.38 -13.94 6.91
N GLU A 62 -26.07 -13.87 6.74
CA GLU A 62 -25.08 -14.11 7.79
C GLU A 62 -24.13 -12.92 7.94
N LEU A 63 -23.74 -12.63 9.17
CA LEU A 63 -22.57 -11.81 9.46
C LEU A 63 -21.40 -12.74 9.79
N VAL A 64 -20.26 -12.54 9.16
CA VAL A 64 -19.07 -13.37 9.36
C VAL A 64 -17.97 -12.53 9.97
N ASP A 65 -17.46 -12.99 11.11
CA ASP A 65 -16.29 -12.42 11.77
C ASP A 65 -15.06 -12.57 10.87
N VAL A 66 -14.53 -11.43 10.43
CA VAL A 66 -13.39 -11.39 9.51
C VAL A 66 -12.14 -12.03 10.12
N ALA A 67 -11.96 -11.96 11.43
CA ALA A 67 -10.79 -12.53 12.09
C ALA A 67 -10.87 -14.05 12.18
N THR A 68 -12.01 -14.58 12.63
CA THR A 68 -12.17 -16.01 13.00
C THR A 68 -12.89 -16.87 11.95
N GLY A 69 -13.66 -16.25 11.06
CA GLY A 69 -14.56 -16.94 10.13
C GLY A 69 -15.86 -17.45 10.76
N HIS A 70 -16.12 -17.15 12.03
CA HIS A 70 -17.37 -17.51 12.70
C HIS A 70 -18.55 -16.75 12.08
N ALA A 71 -19.62 -17.48 11.74
CA ALA A 71 -20.83 -16.93 11.13
C ALA A 71 -21.97 -16.82 12.15
N PHE A 72 -22.68 -15.70 12.10
CA PHE A 72 -23.87 -15.40 12.88
C PHE A 72 -25.07 -15.31 11.92
N ASP A 73 -26.09 -16.16 12.11
CA ASP A 73 -27.34 -16.06 11.35
C ASP A 73 -28.11 -14.82 11.82
N ILE A 74 -28.45 -13.94 10.88
CA ILE A 74 -29.22 -12.73 11.14
C ILE A 74 -30.56 -12.74 10.39
N THR A 75 -31.06 -13.92 10.04
CA THR A 75 -32.28 -14.09 9.24
C THR A 75 -33.53 -14.23 10.13
N GLN A 76 -34.41 -13.24 10.05
CA GLN A 76 -35.75 -13.33 10.63
C GLN A 76 -36.73 -13.97 9.64
N ARG A 77 -37.30 -15.12 10.00
CA ARG A 77 -38.29 -15.85 9.19
C ARG A 77 -39.70 -15.29 9.41
N LEU A 78 -39.94 -14.11 8.87
CA LEU A 78 -41.29 -13.53 8.82
C LEU A 78 -42.08 -14.23 7.70
N GLY A 79 -43.27 -14.78 8.02
CA GLY A 79 -44.06 -15.58 7.08
C GLY A 79 -44.36 -14.89 5.72
N ARG A 80 -44.91 -15.66 4.77
CA ARG A 80 -45.04 -15.31 3.32
C ARG A 80 -45.72 -13.98 2.96
N ALA A 81 -46.30 -13.25 3.92
CA ALA A 81 -47.04 -12.00 3.72
C ALA A 81 -46.40 -10.76 4.40
N SER A 82 -45.22 -10.87 4.99
CA SER A 82 -44.58 -9.74 5.68
C SER A 82 -43.84 -8.80 4.72
N GLN A 83 -44.08 -7.49 4.88
CA GLN A 83 -43.29 -6.40 4.27
C GLN A 83 -42.19 -5.85 5.21
N SER A 84 -42.05 -6.43 6.42
CA SER A 84 -41.09 -5.97 7.42
C SER A 84 -39.69 -6.57 7.21
N CYS A 85 -38.67 -5.90 7.76
CA CYS A 85 -37.26 -6.25 7.64
C CYS A 85 -37.00 -7.69 8.11
N ARG A 86 -36.37 -8.52 7.27
CA ARG A 86 -36.03 -9.93 7.58
C ARG A 86 -34.75 -10.07 8.42
N VAL A 87 -34.34 -9.04 9.16
CA VAL A 87 -33.10 -9.07 9.96
C VAL A 87 -33.44 -9.39 11.41
N ASP A 88 -32.73 -10.35 12.01
CA ASP A 88 -32.83 -10.69 13.43
C ASP A 88 -31.89 -9.82 14.28
N PRO A 89 -32.41 -8.88 15.10
CA PRO A 89 -31.59 -8.01 15.93
C PRO A 89 -30.75 -8.77 16.98
N THR A 90 -31.18 -9.96 17.42
CA THR A 90 -30.40 -10.75 18.39
C THR A 90 -29.12 -11.28 17.76
N GLY A 91 -29.18 -11.83 16.55
CA GLY A 91 -27.98 -12.26 15.81
C GLY A 91 -27.01 -11.10 15.53
N VAL A 92 -27.54 -9.90 15.25
CA VAL A 92 -26.72 -8.68 15.08
C VAL A 92 -26.03 -8.28 16.39
N ALA A 93 -26.74 -8.34 17.52
CA ALA A 93 -26.19 -8.04 18.84
C ALA A 93 -25.08 -9.02 19.23
N ASP A 94 -25.24 -10.31 18.95
CA ASP A 94 -24.19 -11.32 19.18
C ASP A 94 -22.96 -11.04 18.31
N ALA A 95 -23.16 -10.71 17.03
CA ALA A 95 -22.10 -10.37 16.10
C ALA A 95 -21.31 -9.11 16.51
N SER A 96 -21.96 -8.16 17.20
CA SER A 96 -21.33 -6.89 17.65
C SER A 96 -20.05 -7.09 18.47
N GLN A 97 -19.92 -8.22 19.17
CA GLN A 97 -18.74 -8.57 19.95
C GLN A 97 -17.47 -8.67 19.09
N ALA A 98 -17.60 -9.14 17.84
CA ALA A 98 -16.48 -9.22 16.91
C ALA A 98 -15.93 -7.82 16.57
N VAL A 99 -16.81 -6.83 16.42
CA VAL A 99 -16.42 -5.43 16.17
C VAL A 99 -15.77 -4.82 17.42
N ARG A 100 -16.37 -4.98 18.60
CA ARG A 100 -15.81 -4.47 19.85
C ARG A 100 -14.41 -5.03 20.12
N ARG A 101 -14.18 -6.33 19.83
CA ARG A 101 -12.85 -6.95 19.92
C ARG A 101 -11.87 -6.34 18.93
N ALA A 102 -12.28 -6.16 17.67
CA ALA A 102 -11.42 -5.55 16.64
C ALA A 102 -10.99 -4.12 17.02
N VAL A 103 -11.91 -3.33 17.60
CA VAL A 103 -11.60 -1.99 18.11
C VAL A 103 -10.61 -2.04 19.26
N ALA A 104 -10.84 -2.93 20.25
CA ALA A 104 -9.94 -3.10 21.40
C ALA A 104 -8.52 -3.54 20.99
N GLU A 105 -8.41 -4.39 19.97
CA GLU A 105 -7.12 -4.86 19.42
C GLU A 105 -6.43 -3.82 18.50
N ARG A 106 -7.10 -2.70 18.22
CA ARG A 106 -6.68 -1.65 17.26
C ARG A 106 -6.20 -2.26 15.95
N VAL A 107 -7.08 -3.00 15.28
CA VAL A 107 -6.83 -3.55 13.95
C VAL A 107 -6.41 -2.46 12.95
N ASP A 108 -5.72 -2.85 11.89
CA ASP A 108 -5.26 -1.92 10.84
C ASP A 108 -6.44 -1.48 9.95
N LEU A 109 -7.46 -2.34 9.81
CA LEU A 109 -8.73 -2.05 9.15
C LEU A 109 -9.89 -2.70 9.91
N LEU A 110 -10.94 -1.92 10.19
CA LEU A 110 -12.24 -2.40 10.64
C LEU A 110 -13.21 -2.42 9.46
N VAL A 111 -13.78 -3.60 9.15
CA VAL A 111 -14.85 -3.74 8.17
C VAL A 111 -16.15 -4.00 8.91
N VAL A 112 -17.20 -3.24 8.61
CA VAL A 112 -18.56 -3.49 9.14
C VAL A 112 -19.53 -3.41 7.97
N ASN A 113 -19.88 -4.58 7.42
CA ASN A 113 -20.81 -4.69 6.29
C ASN A 113 -22.19 -5.12 6.84
N LYS A 114 -23.22 -4.27 6.88
CA LYS A 114 -23.37 -2.95 6.24
C LYS A 114 -24.14 -1.93 7.06
N PHE A 115 -24.01 -0.65 6.68
CA PHE A 115 -24.89 0.43 7.16
C PHE A 115 -26.22 0.39 6.38
N ALA A 116 -27.30 -0.01 7.06
CA ALA A 116 -28.63 -0.12 6.46
C ALA A 116 -29.70 0.46 7.40
N GLY A 117 -30.92 -0.09 7.33
CA GLY A 117 -32.09 0.50 7.99
C GLY A 117 -31.99 0.54 9.52
N LEU A 118 -31.35 -0.47 10.14
CA LEU A 118 -31.14 -0.48 11.59
C LEU A 118 -30.15 0.61 12.00
N GLU A 119 -29.00 0.67 11.34
CA GLU A 119 -27.94 1.64 11.64
C GLU A 119 -28.39 3.08 11.36
N ALA A 120 -29.18 3.29 10.30
CA ALA A 120 -29.76 4.60 9.98
C ALA A 120 -30.73 5.12 11.06
N GLN A 121 -31.32 4.23 11.86
CA GLN A 121 -32.19 4.58 12.98
C GLN A 121 -31.44 4.69 14.32
N GLY A 122 -30.14 4.39 14.33
CA GLY A 122 -29.30 4.36 15.53
C GLY A 122 -29.26 3.00 16.23
N ASP A 123 -29.83 1.95 15.63
CA ASP A 123 -29.77 0.58 16.12
C ASP A 123 -28.69 -0.24 15.40
N GLY A 124 -28.69 -1.56 15.56
CA GLY A 124 -27.79 -2.47 14.85
C GLY A 124 -26.34 -2.29 15.28
N LEU A 125 -25.45 -2.00 14.33
CA LEU A 125 -24.01 -1.82 14.57
C LEU A 125 -23.57 -0.33 14.55
N ALA A 126 -24.51 0.60 14.74
CA ALA A 126 -24.25 2.04 14.71
C ALA A 126 -23.22 2.49 15.75
N ASP A 127 -23.36 2.06 17.00
CA ASP A 127 -22.43 2.41 18.09
C ASP A 127 -21.03 1.85 17.85
N GLU A 128 -20.95 0.61 17.36
CA GLU A 128 -19.71 -0.08 17.00
C GLU A 128 -18.97 0.64 15.87
N LEU A 129 -19.69 1.09 14.83
CA LEU A 129 -19.15 1.91 13.75
C LEU A 129 -18.56 3.21 14.30
N LEU A 130 -19.33 3.97 15.10
CA LEU A 130 -18.86 5.23 15.68
C LEU A 130 -17.65 5.02 16.61
N SER A 131 -17.62 3.93 17.38
CA SER A 131 -16.50 3.59 18.24
C SER A 131 -15.20 3.37 17.45
N GLY A 132 -15.26 2.62 16.35
CA GLY A 132 -14.10 2.43 15.47
C GLY A 132 -13.59 3.76 14.87
N ILE A 133 -14.52 4.61 14.43
CA ILE A 133 -14.21 5.94 13.89
C ILE A 133 -13.55 6.83 14.94
N ALA A 134 -14.10 6.87 16.16
CA ALA A 134 -13.62 7.69 17.26
C ALA A 134 -12.20 7.27 17.73
N GLU A 135 -11.88 5.98 17.67
CA GLU A 135 -10.54 5.45 17.96
C GLU A 135 -9.52 5.67 16.84
N GLY A 136 -9.94 6.28 15.72
CA GLY A 136 -9.08 6.57 14.57
C GLY A 136 -8.71 5.33 13.75
N ILE A 137 -9.43 4.22 13.92
CA ILE A 137 -9.25 3.01 13.13
C ILE A 137 -9.89 3.24 11.76
N PRO A 138 -9.20 2.95 10.64
CA PRO A 138 -9.84 2.99 9.32
C PRO A 138 -11.09 2.09 9.30
N VAL A 139 -12.25 2.67 9.01
CA VAL A 139 -13.53 1.95 8.94
C VAL A 139 -13.99 1.87 7.49
N LEU A 140 -14.37 0.67 7.04
CA LEU A 140 -14.94 0.41 5.72
C LEU A 140 -16.33 -0.24 5.87
N THR A 141 -17.32 0.32 5.18
CA THR A 141 -18.70 -0.21 5.15
C THR A 141 -19.29 -0.12 3.73
N SER A 142 -20.44 -0.74 3.54
CA SER A 142 -21.29 -0.47 2.37
C SER A 142 -22.53 0.31 2.76
N VAL A 143 -22.97 1.20 1.86
CA VAL A 143 -24.13 2.07 2.05
C VAL A 143 -25.01 1.97 0.81
N GLY A 144 -26.25 1.50 1.00
CA GLY A 144 -27.24 1.53 -0.07
C GLY A 144 -27.60 2.98 -0.40
N SER A 145 -27.74 3.33 -1.68
CA SER A 145 -27.96 4.71 -2.15
C SER A 145 -29.14 5.43 -1.47
N ARG A 146 -30.15 4.67 -1.04
CA ARG A 146 -31.31 5.19 -0.29
C ARG A 146 -31.00 5.69 1.12
N PHE A 147 -29.89 5.23 1.73
CA PHE A 147 -29.45 5.61 3.08
C PHE A 147 -28.28 6.61 3.06
N LEU A 148 -27.99 7.20 1.90
CA LEU A 148 -26.81 8.05 1.73
C LEU A 148 -26.89 9.33 2.59
N ASN A 149 -28.09 9.89 2.73
CA ASN A 149 -28.29 11.11 3.55
C ASN A 149 -28.09 10.79 5.04
N GLU A 150 -28.60 9.64 5.48
CA GLU A 150 -28.47 9.13 6.84
C GLU A 150 -27.01 8.82 7.16
N TRP A 151 -26.27 8.20 6.22
CA TRP A 151 -24.82 7.99 6.37
C TRP A 151 -24.04 9.30 6.47
N GLN A 152 -24.37 10.30 5.64
CA GLN A 152 -23.74 11.62 5.72
C GLN A 152 -24.04 12.31 7.05
N GLY A 153 -25.28 12.25 7.53
CA GLY A 153 -25.66 12.76 8.85
C GLY A 153 -24.92 12.03 9.98
N PHE A 154 -24.90 10.70 9.93
CA PHE A 154 -24.26 9.81 10.90
C PHE A 154 -22.76 10.08 11.05
N THR A 155 -22.06 10.32 9.94
CA THR A 155 -20.62 10.64 9.93
C THR A 155 -20.31 12.14 10.08
N GLY A 156 -21.33 13.01 10.16
CA GLY A 156 -21.15 14.46 10.12
C GLY A 156 -20.46 14.96 8.83
N GLY A 157 -20.61 14.23 7.72
CA GLY A 157 -19.93 14.48 6.46
C GLY A 157 -18.46 14.04 6.42
N PHE A 158 -17.93 13.46 7.50
CA PHE A 158 -16.56 12.96 7.56
C PHE A 158 -16.49 11.53 7.00
N THR A 159 -16.58 11.38 5.68
CA THR A 159 -16.54 10.09 4.98
C THR A 159 -16.03 10.27 3.56
N ASP A 160 -15.41 9.23 3.00
CA ASP A 160 -15.12 9.14 1.57
C ASP A 160 -16.10 8.16 0.91
N LEU A 161 -16.86 8.65 -0.07
CA LEU A 161 -17.79 7.82 -0.85
C LEU A 161 -17.03 7.09 -1.96
N LEU A 162 -17.14 5.77 -1.97
CA LEU A 162 -16.36 4.89 -2.84
C LEU A 162 -17.27 4.24 -3.88
N THR A 163 -16.78 4.13 -5.11
CA THR A 163 -17.42 3.28 -6.12
C THR A 163 -17.18 1.81 -5.80
N PRO A 164 -18.10 0.90 -6.17
CA PRO A 164 -17.99 -0.52 -5.85
C PRO A 164 -16.99 -1.23 -6.78
N THR A 165 -15.72 -0.85 -6.67
CA THR A 165 -14.60 -1.41 -7.45
C THR A 165 -13.39 -1.65 -6.56
N GLU A 166 -12.62 -2.68 -6.86
CA GLU A 166 -11.38 -3.00 -6.15
C GLU A 166 -10.38 -1.83 -6.21
N ASP A 167 -10.25 -1.19 -7.36
CA ASP A 167 -9.40 -0.01 -7.56
C ASP A 167 -9.78 1.15 -6.62
N ALA A 168 -11.07 1.39 -6.38
CA ALA A 168 -11.51 2.43 -5.46
C ALA A 168 -11.14 2.12 -4.00
N LEU A 169 -11.24 0.85 -3.58
CA LEU A 169 -10.85 0.41 -2.25
C LEU A 169 -9.34 0.57 -2.02
N TRP A 170 -8.52 0.17 -2.99
CA TRP A 170 -7.06 0.33 -2.92
C TRP A 170 -6.62 1.80 -2.96
N ARG A 171 -7.32 2.65 -3.73
CA ARG A 171 -7.10 4.11 -3.72
C ARG A 171 -7.44 4.73 -2.36
N TRP A 172 -8.54 4.31 -1.75
CA TRP A 172 -8.94 4.75 -0.41
C TRP A 172 -7.94 4.31 0.67
N TRP A 173 -7.53 3.04 0.65
CA TRP A 173 -6.49 2.52 1.58
C TRP A 173 -5.18 3.31 1.45
N GLY A 174 -4.78 3.57 0.21
CA GLY A 174 -3.78 4.56 -0.16
C GLY A 174 -2.33 4.10 0.05
N PRO A 175 -1.38 4.73 -0.68
CA PRO A 175 0.03 4.33 -0.67
C PRO A 175 0.78 4.65 0.61
N GLN A 176 0.17 5.35 1.58
CA GLN A 176 0.80 5.62 2.88
C GLN A 176 1.10 4.34 3.67
N ARG A 177 0.35 3.25 3.41
CA ARG A 177 0.56 1.93 4.03
C ARG A 177 1.57 1.05 3.28
N LEU A 178 2.17 1.52 2.17
CA LEU A 178 3.03 0.67 1.36
C LEU A 178 4.27 0.17 2.11
N TYR A 179 4.82 0.96 3.04
CA TYR A 179 5.98 0.54 3.83
C TYR A 179 5.62 -0.58 4.81
N ASP A 180 4.42 -0.51 5.39
CA ASP A 180 3.90 -1.56 6.27
C ASP A 180 3.57 -2.83 5.47
N ASP A 181 2.98 -2.70 4.28
CA ASP A 181 2.75 -3.84 3.38
C ASP A 181 4.06 -4.55 3.02
N LEU A 182 5.09 -3.77 2.65
CA LEU A 182 6.40 -4.30 2.35
C LEU A 182 7.06 -4.93 3.58
N LEU A 183 6.96 -4.32 4.76
CA LEU A 183 7.49 -4.89 6.00
C LEU A 183 6.79 -6.20 6.38
N ASN A 184 5.46 -6.27 6.21
CA ASN A 184 4.67 -7.46 6.51
C ASN A 184 5.11 -8.66 5.67
N GLY A 185 5.54 -8.43 4.43
CA GLY A 185 6.08 -9.48 3.56
C GLY A 185 7.50 -9.95 3.89
N VAL A 186 8.25 -9.26 4.74
CA VAL A 186 9.63 -9.66 5.08
C VAL A 186 9.63 -10.80 6.09
N ALA A 187 10.14 -11.96 5.66
CA ALA A 187 10.59 -13.01 6.56
C ALA A 187 11.89 -12.59 7.27
N ASP A 188 11.97 -12.84 8.58
CA ASP A 188 13.16 -12.51 9.34
C ASP A 188 14.34 -13.43 8.99
N ALA A 189 15.56 -12.90 9.07
CA ALA A 189 16.78 -13.59 8.70
C ALA A 189 18.00 -12.90 9.33
N ASP A 190 19.09 -13.65 9.51
CA ASP A 190 20.34 -13.09 10.00
C ASP A 190 20.97 -12.14 8.96
N VAL A 191 21.26 -10.93 9.41
CA VAL A 191 22.01 -9.94 8.63
C VAL A 191 23.50 -10.25 8.75
N ARG A 192 24.12 -10.60 7.62
CA ARG A 192 25.55 -10.94 7.54
C ARG A 192 26.43 -9.71 7.42
N LYS A 193 25.95 -8.67 6.75
CA LYS A 193 26.75 -7.48 6.46
C LYS A 193 25.85 -6.27 6.24
N VAL A 194 26.28 -5.14 6.79
CA VAL A 194 25.80 -3.81 6.43
C VAL A 194 27.00 -3.01 5.96
N VAL A 195 26.92 -2.39 4.78
CA VAL A 195 27.97 -1.52 4.24
C VAL A 195 27.39 -0.13 4.01
N ILE A 196 28.02 0.88 4.61
CA ILE A 196 27.65 2.27 4.46
C ILE A 196 28.67 2.94 3.54
N GLY A 197 28.30 3.13 2.28
CA GLY A 197 29.08 3.91 1.32
C GLY A 197 28.70 5.39 1.33
N ALA A 198 29.43 6.19 0.56
CA ALA A 198 29.15 7.63 0.41
C ALA A 198 27.79 7.89 -0.26
N LYS A 199 27.37 7.03 -1.20
CA LYS A 199 26.15 7.20 -2.02
C LYS A 199 25.11 6.10 -1.85
N TRP A 200 25.52 4.95 -1.32
CA TRP A 200 24.71 3.73 -1.26
C TRP A 200 24.89 3.03 0.07
N VAL A 201 23.82 2.42 0.54
CA VAL A 201 23.81 1.46 1.65
C VAL A 201 23.54 0.09 1.09
N LEU A 202 24.17 -0.93 1.67
CA LEU A 202 23.96 -2.34 1.34
C LEU A 202 23.66 -3.14 2.60
N VAL A 203 22.67 -4.04 2.50
CA VAL A 203 22.36 -5.05 3.51
C VAL A 203 22.42 -6.42 2.83
N GLU A 204 23.14 -7.36 3.43
CA GLU A 204 23.33 -8.71 2.92
C GLU A 204 22.88 -9.75 3.94
N THR A 205 22.15 -10.77 3.47
CA THR A 205 21.79 -11.98 4.22
C THR A 205 22.35 -13.22 3.53
N ALA A 206 22.00 -14.40 4.02
CA ALA A 206 22.30 -15.64 3.31
C ALA A 206 21.66 -15.68 1.91
N GLU A 207 20.41 -15.26 1.81
CA GLU A 207 19.58 -15.47 0.64
C GLU A 207 19.66 -14.32 -0.36
N GLY A 208 19.92 -13.09 0.10
CA GLY A 208 19.87 -11.91 -0.77
C GLY A 208 20.76 -10.76 -0.34
N LEU A 209 20.78 -9.75 -1.20
CA LEU A 209 21.52 -8.50 -1.02
C LEU A 209 20.65 -7.37 -1.56
N GLY A 210 20.44 -6.36 -0.73
CA GLY A 210 19.69 -5.17 -1.12
C GLY A 210 20.57 -3.94 -1.05
N VAL A 211 20.29 -2.97 -1.92
CA VAL A 211 20.95 -1.67 -1.93
C VAL A 211 19.91 -0.55 -1.84
N ALA A 212 20.30 0.59 -1.30
CA ALA A 212 19.48 1.80 -1.24
C ALA A 212 20.33 3.04 -1.43
N ALA A 213 19.77 4.05 -2.11
CA ALA A 213 20.44 5.34 -2.26
C ALA A 213 20.49 6.07 -0.92
N ARG A 214 21.63 6.71 -0.63
CA ARG A 214 21.86 7.49 0.58
C ARG A 214 21.67 8.98 0.28
N GLN A 215 20.90 9.67 1.13
CA GLN A 215 20.50 11.07 0.90
C GLN A 215 21.53 12.11 1.40
N SER A 216 22.31 11.79 2.45
CA SER A 216 23.39 12.65 2.97
C SER A 216 24.64 11.82 3.27
N ALA A 217 25.81 12.40 3.01
CA ALA A 217 27.12 11.75 3.21
C ALA A 217 27.69 11.95 4.63
N ASP A 218 27.05 12.73 5.50
CA ASP A 218 27.52 12.95 6.86
C ASP A 218 27.57 11.61 7.61
N THR A 219 28.78 11.17 7.97
CA THR A 219 29.02 9.92 8.69
C THR A 219 29.65 10.24 10.03
N SER A 220 29.15 9.61 11.09
CA SER A 220 29.84 9.50 12.37
C SER A 220 30.36 8.07 12.54
N ALA A 221 31.45 7.88 13.29
CA ALA A 221 31.99 6.54 13.57
C ALA A 221 31.03 5.67 14.43
N GLU A 222 30.07 6.29 15.12
CA GLU A 222 29.05 5.63 15.95
C GLU A 222 28.02 4.87 15.09
N ASP A 223 27.87 5.21 13.81
CA ASP A 223 26.86 4.63 12.92
C ASP A 223 27.10 3.14 12.60
N ALA A 224 28.36 2.69 12.55
CA ALA A 224 28.71 1.35 12.04
C ALA A 224 28.29 0.20 12.98
N MET A 225 28.24 0.43 14.30
CA MET A 225 27.87 -0.59 15.29
C MET A 225 26.37 -0.61 15.61
N ARG A 226 25.61 0.38 15.14
CA ARG A 226 24.19 0.61 15.48
C ARG A 226 23.26 -0.54 15.06
N TRP A 227 23.63 -1.32 14.05
CA TRP A 227 22.81 -2.40 13.49
C TRP A 227 23.38 -3.80 13.69
N ALA A 228 24.52 -3.92 14.38
CA ALA A 228 25.15 -5.21 14.63
C ALA A 228 24.21 -6.14 15.43
N GLY A 229 24.06 -7.38 14.97
CA GLY A 229 23.26 -8.41 15.65
C GLY A 229 21.73 -8.28 15.50
N ARG A 230 21.23 -7.29 14.75
CA ARG A 230 19.77 -7.14 14.49
C ARG A 230 19.34 -8.02 13.32
N GLY A 231 18.13 -8.58 13.40
CA GLY A 231 17.50 -9.35 12.32
C GLY A 231 17.09 -8.49 11.13
N LEU A 232 16.88 -9.13 9.98
CA LEU A 232 16.49 -8.45 8.74
C LEU A 232 15.17 -7.70 8.89
N ARG A 233 14.18 -8.30 9.56
CA ARG A 233 12.86 -7.67 9.77
C ARG A 233 12.97 -6.45 10.69
N ASP A 234 13.84 -6.51 11.69
CA ASP A 234 14.12 -5.39 12.58
C ASP A 234 14.76 -4.23 11.81
N LEU A 235 15.71 -4.49 10.91
CA LEU A 235 16.29 -3.46 10.06
C LEU A 235 15.26 -2.90 9.08
N ALA A 236 14.47 -3.74 8.43
CA ALA A 236 13.42 -3.32 7.50
C ALA A 236 12.40 -2.37 8.15
N THR A 237 12.14 -2.53 9.47
CA THR A 237 11.26 -1.64 10.24
C THR A 237 11.70 -0.17 10.19
N LEU A 238 13.01 0.09 10.05
CA LEU A 238 13.56 1.44 9.96
C LEU A 238 13.00 2.21 8.74
N ALA A 239 12.71 1.53 7.63
CA ALA A 239 12.13 2.17 6.44
C ALA A 239 10.72 2.73 6.72
N ALA A 240 9.95 2.06 7.58
CA ALA A 240 8.57 2.41 7.87
C ALA A 240 8.44 3.35 9.08
N ARG A 241 9.38 3.27 10.03
CA ARG A 241 9.28 3.93 11.35
C ARG A 241 10.27 5.07 11.58
N SER A 242 11.42 5.09 10.89
CA SER A 242 12.43 6.13 11.10
C SER A 242 12.20 7.36 10.21
N TRP A 243 12.73 8.50 10.68
CA TRP A 243 12.89 9.74 9.94
C TRP A 243 14.37 10.14 9.78
N ASP A 244 15.29 9.37 10.36
CA ASP A 244 16.71 9.52 10.12
C ASP A 244 17.05 9.00 8.71
N PRO A 245 17.67 9.81 7.83
CA PRO A 245 17.93 9.42 6.44
C PRO A 245 18.78 8.15 6.30
N LEU A 246 19.71 7.91 7.22
CA LEU A 246 20.58 6.74 7.18
C LEU A 246 19.83 5.48 7.61
N ASP A 247 19.04 5.55 8.69
CA ASP A 247 18.12 4.47 9.10
C ASP A 247 17.16 4.08 7.98
N ILE A 248 16.55 5.06 7.28
CA ILE A 248 15.65 4.77 6.17
C ILE A 248 16.40 4.04 5.06
N ALA A 249 17.61 4.50 4.69
CA ALA A 249 18.42 3.84 3.68
C ALA A 249 18.79 2.39 4.07
N VAL A 250 19.15 2.14 5.34
CA VAL A 250 19.39 0.78 5.86
C VAL A 250 18.12 -0.06 5.80
N GLY A 251 16.97 0.49 6.21
CA GLY A 251 15.70 -0.23 6.16
C GLY A 251 15.27 -0.57 4.73
N VAL A 252 15.44 0.35 3.78
CA VAL A 252 15.16 0.10 2.36
C VAL A 252 16.11 -0.95 1.79
N ALA A 253 17.40 -0.90 2.13
CA ALA A 253 18.36 -1.94 1.73
C ALA A 253 17.98 -3.30 2.33
N ALA A 254 17.49 -3.35 3.58
CA ALA A 254 16.99 -4.57 4.20
C ALA A 254 15.73 -5.12 3.49
N LEU A 255 14.76 -4.27 3.14
CA LEU A 255 13.62 -4.66 2.31
C LEU A 255 14.10 -5.27 0.98
N ASN A 256 15.04 -4.62 0.30
CA ASN A 256 15.59 -5.10 -0.96
C ASN A 256 16.40 -6.38 -0.82
N ALA A 257 17.03 -6.64 0.33
CA ALA A 257 17.72 -7.91 0.57
C ALA A 257 16.73 -9.09 0.64
N HIS A 258 15.49 -8.83 1.05
CA HIS A 258 14.40 -9.80 1.01
C HIS A 258 13.78 -9.93 -0.39
N TYR A 259 13.49 -8.82 -1.08
CA TYR A 259 12.74 -8.82 -2.34
C TYR A 259 13.58 -9.01 -3.60
N ASN A 260 14.85 -8.60 -3.61
CA ASN A 260 15.70 -8.59 -4.81
C ASN A 260 16.67 -9.78 -4.80
N ARG A 261 16.11 -10.98 -4.66
CA ARG A 261 16.90 -12.21 -4.55
C ARG A 261 17.43 -12.69 -5.92
N PRO A 262 18.53 -13.45 -5.96
CA PRO A 262 19.12 -13.91 -7.22
C PRO A 262 18.22 -14.79 -8.09
N ASP A 263 17.29 -15.52 -7.46
CA ASP A 263 16.30 -16.39 -8.11
C ASP A 263 15.16 -15.62 -8.77
N LEU A 264 15.06 -14.31 -8.55
CA LEU A 264 14.02 -13.48 -9.16
C LEU A 264 14.20 -13.38 -10.68
N THR A 265 13.18 -13.80 -11.42
CA THR A 265 13.10 -13.65 -12.88
C THR A 265 12.30 -12.41 -13.28
N GLY A 266 12.73 -11.72 -14.33
CA GLY A 266 12.00 -10.58 -14.90
C GLY A 266 12.61 -10.15 -16.22
N ALA A 267 11.96 -9.20 -16.90
CA ALA A 267 12.41 -8.72 -18.20
C ALA A 267 13.72 -7.91 -18.06
N PRO A 268 14.72 -8.14 -18.92
CA PRO A 268 15.89 -7.26 -19.00
C PRO A 268 15.51 -5.93 -19.67
N GLY A 269 16.28 -4.88 -19.41
CA GLY A 269 16.14 -3.59 -20.11
C GLY A 269 16.19 -2.38 -19.19
N ASN A 270 16.04 -1.20 -19.77
CA ASN A 270 15.98 0.06 -19.03
C ASN A 270 14.53 0.48 -18.83
N GLY A 271 14.13 0.73 -17.58
CA GLY A 271 12.75 1.12 -17.25
C GLY A 271 12.25 2.40 -17.92
N LEU A 272 13.14 3.29 -18.39
CA LEU A 272 12.75 4.50 -19.11
C LEU A 272 12.24 4.20 -20.53
N ASP A 273 12.66 3.09 -21.13
CA ASP A 273 12.28 2.74 -22.50
C ASP A 273 10.79 2.36 -22.59
N LEU A 274 10.16 2.05 -21.46
CA LEU A 274 8.72 1.79 -21.33
C LEU A 274 7.84 2.98 -21.76
N PHE A 275 8.41 4.19 -21.77
CA PHE A 275 7.69 5.43 -22.04
C PHE A 275 8.11 6.12 -23.34
N ALA A 276 9.01 5.53 -24.12
CA ALA A 276 9.51 6.14 -25.37
C ALA A 276 8.40 6.37 -26.40
N ALA A 277 7.36 5.51 -26.41
CA ALA A 277 6.22 5.59 -27.33
C ALA A 277 5.02 6.39 -26.78
N VAL A 278 5.12 6.98 -25.58
CA VAL A 278 4.02 7.77 -25.01
C VAL A 278 3.93 9.12 -25.71
N GLU A 279 2.79 9.38 -26.35
CA GLU A 279 2.57 10.63 -27.09
C GLU A 279 2.31 11.82 -26.17
N GLY A 280 1.60 11.59 -25.07
CA GLY A 280 1.17 12.59 -24.10
C GLY A 280 2.24 13.00 -23.07
N ARG A 281 1.80 13.51 -21.91
CA ARG A 281 2.69 14.08 -20.90
C ARG A 281 3.43 12.98 -20.14
N VAL A 282 4.75 12.96 -20.30
CA VAL A 282 5.66 12.14 -19.50
C VAL A 282 6.33 13.00 -18.43
N VAL A 283 6.20 12.61 -17.17
CA VAL A 283 6.89 13.25 -16.04
C VAL A 283 7.92 12.31 -15.46
N VAL A 284 9.10 12.81 -15.16
CA VAL A 284 10.19 12.01 -14.58
C VAL A 284 10.65 12.63 -13.28
N ILE A 285 10.55 11.86 -12.20
CA ILE A 285 10.97 12.25 -10.86
C ILE A 285 12.39 11.71 -10.62
N GLY A 286 13.33 12.64 -10.45
CA GLY A 286 14.75 12.39 -10.28
C GLY A 286 15.55 12.46 -11.57
N GLY A 287 16.80 12.92 -11.47
CA GLY A 287 17.74 12.97 -12.58
C GLY A 287 18.26 11.60 -13.00
N PHE A 288 17.79 11.09 -14.13
CA PHE A 288 18.36 9.89 -14.76
C PHE A 288 19.44 10.25 -15.79
N PRO A 289 20.54 9.48 -15.85
CA PRO A 289 21.46 9.55 -16.98
C PRO A 289 20.74 9.43 -18.34
N GLN A 290 21.18 10.23 -19.32
CA GLN A 290 20.72 10.15 -20.73
C GLN A 290 19.21 10.39 -20.93
N ILE A 291 18.51 10.94 -19.94
CA ILE A 291 17.08 11.21 -20.03
C ILE A 291 16.73 12.11 -21.22
N ALA A 292 17.51 13.16 -21.49
CA ALA A 292 17.31 14.04 -22.62
C ALA A 292 17.44 13.35 -23.99
N GLN A 293 18.18 12.23 -24.07
CA GLN A 293 18.31 11.43 -25.29
C GLN A 293 17.16 10.44 -25.44
N ARG A 294 16.71 9.82 -24.33
CA ARG A 294 15.68 8.77 -24.34
C ARG A 294 14.25 9.32 -24.33
N LEU A 295 14.01 10.36 -23.54
CA LEU A 295 12.71 10.99 -23.34
C LEU A 295 12.86 12.52 -23.51
N PRO A 296 13.16 13.00 -24.74
CA PRO A 296 13.48 14.42 -24.98
C PRO A 296 12.33 15.39 -24.67
N ARG A 297 11.09 14.90 -24.60
CA ARG A 297 9.88 15.70 -24.33
C ARG A 297 9.40 15.59 -22.87
N ALA A 298 10.11 14.86 -22.00
CA ALA A 298 9.66 14.66 -20.63
C ALA A 298 9.88 15.90 -19.76
N HIS A 299 8.94 16.14 -18.84
CA HIS A 299 9.13 17.08 -17.76
C HIS A 299 9.91 16.42 -16.62
N ILE A 300 11.11 16.92 -16.34
CA ILE A 300 11.97 16.40 -15.29
C ILE A 300 11.76 17.22 -14.02
N ILE A 301 11.49 16.54 -12.90
CA ILE A 301 11.39 17.14 -11.58
C ILE A 301 12.52 16.58 -10.72
N ASP A 302 13.36 17.44 -10.15
CA ASP A 302 14.44 17.03 -9.25
C ASP A 302 14.48 17.95 -8.00
N MET A 303 15.10 17.47 -6.93
CA MET A 303 15.34 18.26 -5.72
C MET A 303 16.41 19.33 -5.95
N ASN A 304 17.31 19.10 -6.90
CA ASN A 304 18.35 20.03 -7.35
C ASN A 304 18.24 20.24 -8.86
N PRO A 305 17.18 20.92 -9.34
CA PRO A 305 16.87 21.00 -10.76
C PRO A 305 17.95 21.76 -11.53
N ARG A 306 18.28 21.24 -12.71
CA ARG A 306 19.14 21.92 -13.69
C ARG A 306 18.32 22.90 -14.55
N ALA A 307 19.00 23.67 -15.38
CA ALA A 307 18.33 24.52 -16.36
C ALA A 307 17.38 23.69 -17.26
N GLY A 308 16.11 24.07 -17.30
CA GLY A 308 15.05 23.37 -18.04
C GLY A 308 14.31 22.28 -17.25
N GLU A 309 14.75 21.97 -16.03
CA GLU A 309 14.08 21.05 -15.10
C GLU A 309 13.24 21.83 -14.08
N HIS A 310 12.35 21.12 -13.37
CA HIS A 310 11.39 21.70 -12.44
C HIS A 310 11.73 21.33 -10.98
N PRO A 311 11.46 22.20 -10.00
CA PRO A 311 11.64 21.87 -8.59
C PRO A 311 10.50 20.97 -8.07
N GLU A 312 10.72 20.31 -6.92
CA GLU A 312 9.78 19.36 -6.30
C GLU A 312 8.31 19.85 -6.23
N PRO A 313 8.00 21.12 -5.88
CA PRO A 313 6.61 21.59 -5.82
C PRO A 313 5.85 21.53 -7.14
N ALA A 314 6.55 21.42 -8.29
CA ALA A 314 5.91 21.22 -9.58
C ALA A 314 5.17 19.88 -9.70
N CYS A 315 5.42 18.93 -8.79
CA CYS A 315 4.71 17.64 -8.74
C CYS A 315 3.19 17.84 -8.69
N ASP A 316 2.70 18.82 -7.93
CA ASP A 316 1.26 19.06 -7.75
C ASP A 316 0.57 19.57 -9.02
N TRP A 317 1.33 20.03 -10.02
CA TRP A 317 0.84 20.58 -11.28
C TRP A 317 1.07 19.67 -12.47
N LEU A 318 2.19 18.94 -12.46
CA LEU A 318 2.65 18.14 -13.60
C LEU A 318 2.17 16.69 -13.53
N LEU A 319 2.11 16.09 -12.33
CA LEU A 319 1.71 14.70 -12.16
C LEU A 319 0.21 14.45 -12.39
N PRO A 320 -0.71 15.32 -11.93
CA PRO A 320 -2.13 15.12 -12.23
C PRO A 320 -2.39 15.14 -13.74
N GLY A 321 -3.02 14.07 -14.23
CA GLY A 321 -3.33 13.91 -15.65
C GLY A 321 -2.11 13.59 -16.54
N ALA A 322 -0.95 13.24 -15.97
CA ALA A 322 0.16 12.70 -16.74
C ALA A 322 -0.21 11.32 -17.32
N ASP A 323 0.24 11.04 -18.54
CA ASP A 323 0.04 9.75 -19.19
C ASP A 323 1.03 8.69 -18.66
N ALA A 324 2.25 9.13 -18.34
CA ALA A 324 3.27 8.27 -17.76
C ALA A 324 4.15 9.01 -16.76
N VAL A 325 4.58 8.28 -15.72
CA VAL A 325 5.46 8.80 -14.68
C VAL A 325 6.60 7.80 -14.42
N ALA A 326 7.84 8.24 -14.62
CA ALA A 326 9.02 7.50 -14.18
C ALA A 326 9.48 8.05 -12.82
N VAL A 327 9.57 7.20 -11.80
CA VAL A 327 9.96 7.61 -10.44
C VAL A 327 11.26 6.92 -10.05
N THR A 328 12.26 7.69 -9.66
CA THR A 328 13.51 7.15 -9.09
C THR A 328 13.26 6.31 -7.83
N ALA A 329 14.02 5.23 -7.68
CA ALA A 329 14.03 4.43 -6.46
C ALA A 329 14.39 5.24 -5.19
N SER A 330 15.10 6.36 -5.33
CA SER A 330 15.42 7.23 -4.20
C SER A 330 14.18 7.90 -3.59
N ALA A 331 13.06 7.98 -4.31
CA ALA A 331 11.78 8.44 -3.78
C ALA A 331 11.25 7.54 -2.64
N PHE A 332 11.66 6.28 -2.63
CA PHE A 332 11.39 5.34 -1.54
C PHE A 332 12.35 5.57 -0.37
N ALA A 333 13.64 5.81 -0.65
CA ALA A 333 14.64 6.10 0.38
C ALA A 333 14.49 7.48 1.07
N ASN A 334 13.73 8.43 0.50
CA ASN A 334 13.42 9.71 1.12
C ASN A 334 11.93 9.88 1.47
N ARG A 335 11.15 8.79 1.43
CA ARG A 335 9.72 8.75 1.81
C ARG A 335 8.78 9.67 1.01
N THR A 336 9.17 10.11 -0.18
CA THR A 336 8.29 10.90 -1.08
C THR A 336 7.35 10.04 -1.93
N LEU A 337 7.68 8.75 -2.15
CA LEU A 337 6.90 7.85 -3.02
C LEU A 337 5.38 7.85 -2.74
N PRO A 338 4.87 7.76 -1.49
CA PRO A 338 3.43 7.78 -1.26
C PRO A 338 2.73 9.04 -1.77
N ARG A 339 3.36 10.22 -1.66
CA ARG A 339 2.81 11.47 -2.20
C ARG A 339 2.79 11.42 -3.73
N LEU A 340 3.89 10.99 -4.35
CA LEU A 340 3.99 10.90 -5.80
C LEU A 340 2.93 9.97 -6.40
N LEU A 341 2.71 8.81 -5.79
CA LEU A 341 1.68 7.85 -6.23
C LEU A 341 0.25 8.42 -6.09
N ARG A 342 0.00 9.25 -5.07
CA ARG A 342 -1.30 9.95 -4.93
C ARG A 342 -1.54 11.00 -6.01
N LEU A 343 -0.49 11.69 -6.44
CA LEU A 343 -0.59 12.73 -7.47
C LEU A 343 -0.65 12.13 -8.89
N ALA A 344 -0.03 10.96 -9.07
CA ALA A 344 0.06 10.25 -10.36
C ALA A 344 -1.13 9.30 -10.62
N VAL A 345 -2.28 9.49 -9.96
CA VAL A 345 -3.46 8.64 -10.17
C VAL A 345 -3.90 8.72 -11.64
N GLY A 346 -4.06 7.55 -12.27
CA GLY A 346 -4.43 7.43 -13.68
C GLY A 346 -3.23 7.38 -14.64
N ALA A 347 -2.02 7.72 -14.19
CA ALA A 347 -0.82 7.61 -14.99
C ALA A 347 -0.26 6.18 -15.02
N ARG A 348 0.48 5.84 -16.07
CA ARG A 348 1.32 4.63 -16.11
C ARG A 348 2.60 4.89 -15.33
N VAL A 349 2.73 4.32 -14.13
CA VAL A 349 3.87 4.59 -13.23
C VAL A 349 4.92 3.48 -13.30
N ALA A 350 6.19 3.85 -13.48
CA ALA A 350 7.32 2.93 -13.31
C ALA A 350 8.27 3.43 -12.21
N MET A 351 8.64 2.55 -11.27
CA MET A 351 9.68 2.82 -10.28
C MET A 351 11.01 2.26 -10.78
N ILE A 352 12.06 3.09 -10.82
CA ILE A 352 13.30 2.79 -11.55
C ILE A 352 14.53 3.07 -10.69
N GLY A 353 15.41 2.08 -10.58
CA GLY A 353 16.76 2.23 -10.02
C GLY A 353 17.14 1.07 -9.10
N PRO A 354 18.43 0.94 -8.75
CA PRO A 354 18.89 -0.20 -7.96
C PRO A 354 18.21 -0.39 -6.60
N GLY A 355 17.67 0.69 -6.02
CA GLY A 355 16.94 0.65 -4.75
C GLY A 355 15.46 0.29 -4.86
N THR A 356 14.94 -0.09 -6.03
CA THR A 356 13.54 -0.49 -6.21
C THR A 356 13.30 -1.87 -5.58
N PRO A 357 12.33 -2.01 -4.65
CA PRO A 357 11.86 -3.32 -4.20
C PRO A 357 11.14 -4.05 -5.34
N LEU A 358 11.64 -5.21 -5.74
CA LEU A 358 11.08 -6.00 -6.83
C LEU A 358 10.02 -6.97 -6.31
N THR A 359 8.83 -6.44 -6.03
CA THR A 359 7.72 -7.23 -5.47
C THR A 359 6.36 -6.84 -6.04
N PRO A 360 5.48 -7.81 -6.37
CA PRO A 360 4.13 -7.53 -6.83
C PRO A 360 3.26 -6.73 -5.86
N ARG A 361 3.65 -6.65 -4.57
CA ARG A 361 2.92 -5.88 -3.55
C ARG A 361 2.69 -4.42 -3.98
N LEU A 362 3.68 -3.80 -4.62
CA LEU A 362 3.63 -2.39 -5.06
C LEU A 362 2.61 -2.13 -6.18
N PHE A 363 2.19 -3.15 -6.93
CA PHE A 363 1.24 -2.96 -8.03
C PHE A 363 -0.15 -2.50 -7.58
N ARG A 364 -0.56 -2.83 -6.35
CA ARG A 364 -1.82 -2.35 -5.77
C ARG A 364 -1.82 -0.88 -5.42
N TYR A 365 -0.66 -0.24 -5.36
CA TYR A 365 -0.51 1.18 -5.06
C TYR A 365 -0.36 2.06 -6.30
N GLY A 366 -0.70 1.54 -7.49
CA GLY A 366 -0.70 2.29 -8.74
C GLY A 366 0.61 2.20 -9.54
N VAL A 367 1.59 1.42 -9.08
CA VAL A 367 2.80 1.13 -9.87
C VAL A 367 2.47 0.08 -10.94
N GLU A 368 2.86 0.32 -12.19
CA GLU A 368 2.69 -0.62 -13.30
C GLU A 368 3.97 -1.42 -13.56
N SER A 369 5.13 -0.82 -13.33
CA SER A 369 6.43 -1.46 -13.60
C SER A 369 7.46 -1.16 -12.51
N LEU A 370 8.26 -2.16 -12.16
CA LEU A 370 9.33 -2.08 -11.16
C LEU A 370 10.65 -2.48 -11.84
N ALA A 371 11.50 -1.51 -12.12
CA ALA A 371 12.83 -1.74 -12.69
C ALA A 371 13.90 -1.55 -11.61
N GLY A 372 14.53 -2.65 -11.22
CA GLY A 372 15.47 -2.73 -10.10
C GLY A 372 16.75 -3.47 -10.46
N PHE A 373 17.55 -3.77 -9.44
CA PHE A 373 18.85 -4.41 -9.57
C PHE A 373 18.90 -5.67 -8.70
N VAL A 374 19.45 -6.74 -9.25
CA VAL A 374 19.73 -8.00 -8.55
C VAL A 374 21.23 -8.26 -8.65
N ALA A 375 21.91 -8.35 -7.50
CA ALA A 375 23.34 -8.59 -7.44
C ALA A 375 23.69 -10.05 -7.76
N GLU A 376 24.71 -10.24 -8.59
CA GLU A 376 25.24 -11.56 -8.96
C GLU A 376 26.60 -11.80 -8.27
N ASP A 377 27.51 -10.83 -8.34
CA ASP A 377 28.75 -10.81 -7.56
C ASP A 377 28.59 -9.89 -6.34
N ARG A 378 28.04 -10.47 -5.26
CA ARG A 378 27.77 -9.77 -3.98
C ARG A 378 29.02 -9.13 -3.39
N ALA A 379 30.18 -9.78 -3.53
CA ALA A 379 31.45 -9.30 -2.97
C ALA A 379 31.98 -8.10 -3.74
N ALA A 380 31.86 -8.09 -5.07
CA ALA A 380 32.22 -6.94 -5.88
C ALA A 380 31.29 -5.74 -5.63
N VAL A 381 29.97 -5.95 -5.57
CA VAL A 381 29.02 -4.87 -5.23
C VAL A 381 29.37 -4.25 -3.87
N ALA A 382 29.63 -5.08 -2.85
CA ALA A 382 30.03 -4.60 -1.53
C ALA A 382 31.34 -3.78 -1.55
N ARG A 383 32.37 -4.23 -2.29
CA ARG A 383 33.63 -3.48 -2.45
C ARG A 383 33.41 -2.14 -3.15
N VAL A 384 32.62 -2.10 -4.22
CA VAL A 384 32.32 -0.86 -4.95
C VAL A 384 31.64 0.15 -4.02
N ILE A 385 30.63 -0.28 -3.27
CA ILE A 385 29.89 0.60 -2.35
C ILE A 385 30.80 1.08 -1.20
N ALA A 386 31.60 0.20 -0.61
CA ALA A 386 32.55 0.55 0.45
C ALA A 386 33.57 1.61 -0.01
N ASN A 387 33.99 1.55 -1.28
CA ASN A 387 34.92 2.52 -1.88
C ASN A 387 34.23 3.80 -2.40
N GLY A 388 32.94 4.00 -2.11
CA GLY A 388 32.20 5.20 -2.51
C GLY A 388 31.72 5.23 -3.97
N GLY A 389 31.77 4.08 -4.66
CA GLY A 389 31.28 3.92 -6.03
C GLY A 389 29.77 4.20 -6.17
N GLY A 390 29.37 4.62 -7.37
CA GLY A 390 27.98 4.84 -7.74
C GLY A 390 27.33 3.62 -8.38
N SER A 391 26.08 3.77 -8.81
CA SER A 391 25.31 2.69 -9.44
C SER A 391 25.96 2.15 -10.72
N ARG A 392 26.52 3.02 -11.56
CA ARG A 392 27.23 2.62 -12.77
C ARG A 392 28.43 1.70 -12.50
N ASP A 393 29.05 1.84 -11.34
CA ASP A 393 30.26 1.10 -10.98
C ASP A 393 29.91 -0.32 -10.49
N PHE A 394 28.74 -0.51 -9.86
CA PHE A 394 28.31 -1.84 -9.40
C PHE A 394 27.33 -2.55 -10.35
N HIS A 395 26.75 -1.86 -11.34
CA HIS A 395 25.88 -2.49 -12.34
C HIS A 395 26.54 -3.68 -13.06
N PRO A 396 27.84 -3.68 -13.42
CA PRO A 396 28.50 -4.84 -14.04
C PRO A 396 28.57 -6.09 -13.15
N HIS A 397 28.29 -5.95 -11.85
CA HIS A 397 28.34 -7.03 -10.86
C HIS A 397 26.94 -7.59 -10.52
N GLY A 398 25.95 -7.30 -11.37
CA GLY A 398 24.63 -7.86 -11.29
C GLY A 398 23.85 -7.60 -12.57
N ARG A 399 22.52 -7.73 -12.48
CA ARG A 399 21.63 -7.52 -13.62
C ARG A 399 20.46 -6.62 -13.27
N MET A 400 19.98 -5.92 -14.28
CA MET A 400 18.74 -5.16 -14.21
C MET A 400 17.56 -6.10 -14.41
N VAL A 401 16.53 -5.94 -13.58
CA VAL A 401 15.33 -6.77 -13.61
C VAL A 401 14.11 -5.87 -13.60
N THR A 402 13.20 -6.11 -14.53
CA THR A 402 11.91 -5.41 -14.60
C THR A 402 10.77 -6.37 -14.35
N LEU A 403 9.92 -6.05 -13.37
CA LEU A 403 8.64 -6.70 -13.14
C LEU A 403 7.53 -5.81 -13.68
N HIS A 404 6.56 -6.41 -14.37
CA HIS A 404 5.36 -5.73 -14.84
C HIS A 404 4.15 -6.22 -14.06
N ARG A 405 3.21 -5.33 -13.78
CA ARG A 405 1.90 -5.71 -13.28
C ARG A 405 1.28 -6.68 -14.31
N PRO A 406 0.85 -7.89 -13.89
CA PRO A 406 0.20 -8.80 -14.82
C PRO A 406 -1.07 -8.14 -15.39
N PRO A 407 -1.42 -8.42 -16.65
CA PRO A 407 -2.69 -7.94 -17.20
C PRO A 407 -3.83 -8.43 -16.33
N ILE A 408 -4.82 -7.57 -16.10
CA ILE A 408 -6.06 -7.95 -15.42
C ILE A 408 -6.68 -9.05 -16.28
N SER A 409 -6.76 -10.27 -15.77
CA SER A 409 -7.50 -11.33 -16.45
C SER A 409 -8.96 -10.88 -16.49
N GLN A 410 -9.51 -10.67 -17.69
CA GLN A 410 -10.94 -10.43 -17.81
C GLN A 410 -11.65 -11.69 -17.31
N PRO A 411 -12.64 -11.58 -16.41
CA PRO A 411 -13.40 -12.72 -15.91
C PRO A 411 -14.15 -13.45 -17.02
#